data_AF-A0A1F8RT48-F1
#
_entry.id   AF-A0A1F8RT48-F1
#
_cell.length_a   1.000
_cell.length_b   1.000
_cell.length_c   1.000
_cell.angle_alpha   90.00
_cell.angle_beta   90.00
_cell.angle_gamma   90.00
#
_symmetry.space_group_name_H-M   'P 1'
#
loop_
_entity.id
_entity.type
_entity.pdbx_description
1 polymer ?
#
loop_
_entity_poly.entity_id
_entity_poly.type
_entity_poly.pdbx_seq_one_letter_code
_entity_poly.pdbx_strand_id
1 'polypeptide(L)'
;MPRKLWAALLVLGLALALARTVTSAGLGAFVDEATVADNTFATGTWTTLYASGDTYLTGGQPNQNQGTDTFLRVQQSGSNRSLVIFDSTEITNAAGGRTLRSATLQLYIETNGDNWGGSGRTVDAHRITTSWTELGATWNCPDDTNTSNGSADCPTQWNGGSFDATATDSFLITNGLTGWVEWDVTADVAAFLASTAANYGWIIKKTSEGAAGQVDFTSREGAANDPELYLVFQ
;
A
#
# COMPACT_ATOMS: atom_id res chain seq x y z
N MET A 1 32.04 -12.48 48.96
CA MET A 1 30.85 -11.95 49.70
C MET A 1 30.80 -10.44 49.48
N PRO A 2 29.64 -9.78 49.27
CA PRO A 2 28.31 -10.22 48.80
C PRO A 2 28.01 -9.69 47.36
N ARG A 3 27.48 -10.48 46.41
CA ARG A 3 26.06 -10.76 46.09
C ARG A 3 25.16 -9.52 45.93
N LYS A 4 24.68 -9.28 44.70
CA LYS A 4 23.28 -8.97 44.36
C LYS A 4 23.00 -9.30 42.88
N LEU A 5 22.20 -10.36 42.69
CA LEU A 5 21.59 -10.79 41.44
C LEU A 5 20.42 -9.87 41.07
N TRP A 6 20.16 -9.68 39.77
CA TRP A 6 18.82 -9.41 39.25
C TRP A 6 18.54 -10.38 38.09
N ALA A 7 17.48 -11.15 38.23
CA ALA A 7 17.00 -12.15 37.30
C ALA A 7 15.91 -11.55 36.41
N ALA A 8 15.94 -11.81 35.11
CA ALA A 8 14.81 -11.62 34.22
C ALA A 8 14.15 -12.99 33.98
N LEU A 9 12.89 -13.07 34.40
CA LEU A 9 12.07 -14.28 34.46
C LEU A 9 11.46 -14.54 33.08
N LEU A 10 11.78 -15.68 32.48
CA LEU A 10 11.10 -16.22 31.30
C LEU A 10 9.81 -16.93 31.78
N VAL A 11 8.65 -16.40 31.44
CA VAL A 11 7.36 -17.05 31.72
C VAL A 11 6.99 -17.92 30.52
N LEU A 12 7.28 -19.22 30.61
CA LEU A 12 6.68 -20.24 29.73
C LEU A 12 5.52 -20.86 30.52
N GLY A 13 4.30 -20.47 30.20
CA GLY A 13 3.08 -21.05 30.78
C GLY A 13 2.81 -22.42 30.17
N LEU A 14 3.13 -23.50 30.89
CA LEU A 14 2.71 -24.85 30.58
C LEU A 14 1.37 -25.12 31.27
N ALA A 15 0.27 -25.19 30.52
CA ALA A 15 -1.02 -25.59 31.05
C ALA A 15 -1.08 -27.13 31.16
N LEU A 16 -1.04 -27.64 32.40
CA LEU A 16 -1.25 -29.05 32.72
C LEU A 16 -2.74 -29.29 32.97
N ALA A 17 -3.42 -29.98 32.06
CA ALA A 17 -4.79 -30.43 32.27
C ALA A 17 -4.80 -31.76 33.04
N LEU A 18 -5.30 -31.73 34.29
CA LEU A 18 -5.61 -32.93 35.07
C LEU A 18 -7.00 -33.43 34.69
N ALA A 19 -7.07 -34.53 33.94
CA ALA A 19 -8.33 -35.26 33.74
C ALA A 19 -8.59 -36.17 34.95
N ARG A 20 -9.67 -35.91 35.70
CA ARG A 20 -10.21 -36.83 36.71
C ARG A 20 -11.17 -37.82 36.03
N THR A 21 -10.97 -39.11 36.25
CA THR A 21 -11.92 -40.17 35.86
C THR A 21 -13.15 -40.14 36.76
N VAL A 22 -14.34 -40.02 36.16
CA VAL A 22 -15.63 -40.19 36.84
C VAL A 22 -16.20 -41.56 36.49
N THR A 23 -16.40 -42.41 37.50
CA THR A 23 -17.17 -43.66 37.39
C THR A 23 -18.66 -43.33 37.56
N SER A 24 -19.49 -43.65 36.56
CA SER A 24 -20.93 -43.37 36.59
C SER A 24 -21.75 -44.53 37.18
N ALA A 25 -22.60 -44.22 38.14
CA ALA A 25 -23.77 -45.00 38.52
C ALA A 25 -24.95 -44.04 38.63
N GLY A 26 -26.04 -44.33 37.89
CA GLY A 26 -27.32 -43.63 38.04
C GLY A 26 -27.74 -42.82 36.83
N LEU A 27 -28.86 -43.22 36.22
CA LEU A 27 -29.60 -42.47 35.20
C LEU A 27 -30.13 -41.16 35.79
N GLY A 28 -29.73 -40.03 35.19
CA GLY A 28 -30.24 -38.70 35.47
C GLY A 28 -29.62 -37.71 34.49
N ALA A 29 -30.44 -37.11 33.64
CA ALA A 29 -30.02 -36.18 32.61
C ALA A 29 -29.40 -34.92 33.21
N PHE A 30 -28.12 -34.68 32.91
CA PHE A 30 -27.48 -33.38 33.01
C PHE A 30 -26.81 -33.12 31.67
N VAL A 31 -27.44 -32.30 30.83
CA VAL A 31 -26.72 -31.63 29.74
C VAL A 31 -25.90 -30.53 30.41
N ASP A 32 -24.64 -30.83 30.67
CA ASP A 32 -23.65 -29.83 31.05
C ASP A 32 -23.35 -29.02 29.78
N GLU A 33 -23.93 -27.82 29.68
CA GLU A 33 -23.65 -26.88 28.61
C GLU A 33 -22.24 -26.32 28.84
N ALA A 34 -21.25 -27.14 28.51
CA ALA A 34 -19.87 -26.71 28.44
C ALA A 34 -19.80 -25.61 27.37
N THR A 35 -19.74 -24.36 27.83
CA THR A 35 -19.29 -23.23 27.01
C THR A 35 -17.85 -23.53 26.62
N VAL A 36 -17.68 -24.21 25.49
CA VAL A 36 -16.42 -24.29 24.79
C VAL A 36 -16.11 -22.86 24.37
N ALA A 37 -15.24 -22.18 25.10
CA ALA A 37 -14.60 -20.97 24.61
C ALA A 37 -13.83 -21.40 23.37
N ASP A 38 -14.45 -21.18 22.21
CA ASP A 38 -13.85 -21.40 20.91
C ASP A 38 -12.65 -20.47 20.82
N ASN A 39 -11.46 -21.02 21.06
CA ASN A 39 -10.21 -20.30 20.88
C ASN A 39 -9.83 -20.36 19.39
N THR A 40 -10.80 -20.02 18.54
CA THR A 40 -10.56 -19.66 17.14
C THR A 40 -9.71 -18.41 17.17
N PHE A 41 -8.40 -18.59 16.98
CA PHE A 41 -7.56 -17.52 16.49
C PHE A 41 -8.25 -17.01 15.22
N ALA A 42 -8.83 -15.82 15.27
CA ALA A 42 -9.47 -15.21 14.12
C ALA A 42 -8.45 -15.21 12.98
N THR A 43 -8.64 -16.10 12.01
CA THR A 43 -7.83 -16.12 10.80
C THR A 43 -8.15 -14.84 10.06
N GLY A 44 -7.21 -13.89 10.05
CA GLY A 44 -7.41 -12.62 9.38
C GLY A 44 -7.89 -12.85 7.95
N THR A 45 -8.97 -12.19 7.56
CA THR A 45 -9.43 -12.27 6.18
C THR A 45 -8.61 -11.31 5.35
N TRP A 46 -8.11 -11.76 4.21
CA TRP A 46 -7.37 -10.92 3.28
C TRP A 46 -8.14 -10.75 1.97
N THR A 47 -7.86 -9.66 1.27
CA THR A 47 -8.34 -9.42 -0.09
C THR A 47 -7.34 -8.56 -0.83
N THR A 48 -7.24 -8.75 -2.14
CA THR A 48 -6.48 -7.89 -3.04
C THR A 48 -7.47 -7.06 -3.85
N LEU A 49 -7.25 -5.75 -3.91
CA LEU A 49 -7.92 -4.84 -4.83
C LEU A 49 -6.94 -4.42 -5.92
N TYR A 50 -7.46 -4.11 -7.11
CA TYR A 50 -6.66 -3.61 -8.23
C TYR A 50 -6.90 -2.12 -8.42
N ALA A 51 -5.92 -1.40 -8.98
CA ALA A 51 -6.05 0.04 -9.18
C ALA A 51 -7.24 0.37 -10.08
N SER A 52 -8.03 1.37 -9.65
CA SER A 52 -9.12 1.95 -10.44
C SER A 52 -8.61 3.00 -11.44
N GLY A 53 -7.40 3.52 -11.21
CA GLY A 53 -6.70 4.37 -12.16
C GLY A 53 -5.23 4.52 -11.80
N ASP A 54 -4.38 4.64 -12.81
CA ASP A 54 -2.96 4.90 -12.64
C ASP A 54 -2.39 5.69 -13.83
N THR A 55 -1.29 6.41 -13.60
CA THR A 55 -0.57 7.11 -14.67
C THR A 55 0.79 7.54 -14.14
N TYR A 56 1.66 8.10 -14.97
CA TYR A 56 2.83 8.81 -14.47
C TYR A 56 2.89 10.23 -15.01
N LEU A 57 3.40 11.13 -14.17
CA LEU A 57 3.63 12.52 -14.48
C LEU A 57 5.05 12.66 -15.01
N THR A 58 5.24 13.49 -16.04
CA THR A 58 6.57 13.78 -16.59
C THR A 58 6.80 15.28 -16.73
N GLY A 59 7.76 15.82 -15.96
CA GLY A 59 8.15 17.22 -16.05
C GLY A 59 8.84 17.59 -17.37
N GLY A 60 9.38 16.61 -18.11
CA GLY A 60 9.96 16.81 -19.44
C GLY A 60 8.94 17.11 -20.53
N GLN A 61 7.69 16.66 -20.34
CA GLN A 61 6.55 16.94 -21.22
C GLN A 61 5.34 17.30 -20.35
N PRO A 62 5.34 18.51 -19.75
CA PRO A 62 4.55 18.77 -18.55
C PRO A 62 3.03 18.85 -18.76
N ASN A 63 2.57 18.90 -20.02
CA ASN A 63 1.15 18.90 -20.40
C ASN A 63 0.74 17.61 -21.11
N GLN A 64 1.60 16.59 -21.15
CA GLN A 64 1.29 15.30 -21.75
C GLN A 64 0.78 14.34 -20.68
N ASN A 65 -0.37 13.74 -20.93
CA ASN A 65 -0.90 12.63 -20.13
C ASN A 65 -0.30 11.29 -20.58
N GLN A 66 -0.17 10.36 -19.64
CA GLN A 66 0.41 9.03 -19.86
C GLN A 66 -0.52 7.92 -19.37
N GLY A 67 -1.81 8.20 -19.15
CA GLY A 67 -2.77 7.26 -18.56
C GLY A 67 -3.19 6.12 -19.49
N THR A 68 -2.55 5.98 -20.65
CA THR A 68 -2.72 4.84 -21.56
C THR A 68 -1.43 4.05 -21.77
N ASP A 69 -0.33 4.47 -21.14
CA ASP A 69 0.95 3.76 -21.21
C ASP A 69 0.85 2.47 -20.41
N THR A 70 1.54 1.42 -20.86
CA THR A 70 1.52 0.10 -20.21
C THR A 70 2.44 0.00 -18.99
N PHE A 71 3.09 1.11 -18.62
CA PHE A 71 4.01 1.19 -17.51
C PHE A 71 3.88 2.51 -16.75
N LEU A 72 4.26 2.48 -15.48
CA LEU A 72 4.34 3.59 -14.55
C LEU A 72 5.82 3.89 -14.26
N ARG A 73 6.28 5.08 -14.65
CA ARG A 73 7.69 5.43 -14.53
C ARG A 73 8.03 6.27 -13.30
N VAL A 74 9.09 5.87 -12.62
CA VAL A 74 9.82 6.68 -11.64
C VAL A 74 11.25 6.88 -12.13
N GLN A 75 11.60 8.13 -12.46
CA GLN A 75 12.89 8.44 -13.07
C GLN A 75 13.34 9.87 -12.77
N GLN A 76 14.66 10.07 -12.67
CA GLN A 76 15.26 11.40 -12.56
C GLN A 76 15.19 12.23 -13.85
N SER A 77 15.59 11.67 -14.99
CA SER A 77 15.50 12.35 -16.29
C SER A 77 14.05 12.72 -16.56
N GLY A 78 13.79 13.99 -16.87
CA GLY A 78 12.44 14.49 -17.10
C GLY A 78 11.52 14.50 -15.87
N SER A 79 12.02 14.26 -14.65
CA SER A 79 11.26 14.24 -13.40
C SER A 79 9.96 13.43 -13.50
N ASN A 80 10.06 12.11 -13.35
CA ASN A 80 8.91 11.21 -13.47
C ASN A 80 8.44 10.69 -12.11
N ARG A 81 7.13 10.73 -11.90
CA ARG A 81 6.44 10.28 -10.68
C ARG A 81 5.23 9.46 -11.07
N SER A 82 5.01 8.31 -10.46
CA SER A 82 3.82 7.49 -10.74
C SER A 82 2.68 7.85 -9.80
N LEU A 83 1.44 7.78 -10.28
CA LEU A 83 0.22 7.94 -9.50
C LEU A 83 -0.57 6.62 -9.56
N VAL A 84 -1.19 6.24 -8.45
CA VAL A 84 -2.07 5.08 -8.39
C VAL A 84 -3.21 5.36 -7.41
N ILE A 85 -4.45 5.04 -7.79
CA ILE A 85 -5.64 5.18 -6.95
C ILE A 85 -6.51 3.92 -7.02
N PHE A 86 -7.15 3.61 -5.89
CA PHE A 86 -8.06 2.47 -5.73
C PHE A 86 -9.45 2.97 -5.37
N ASP A 87 -10.49 2.26 -5.78
CA ASP A 87 -11.88 2.66 -5.57
C ASP A 87 -12.25 2.63 -4.07
N SER A 88 -12.77 3.75 -3.57
CA SER A 88 -13.09 3.91 -2.15
C SER A 88 -14.28 3.04 -1.70
N THR A 89 -15.21 2.76 -2.62
CA THR A 89 -16.33 1.84 -2.39
C THR A 89 -15.82 0.42 -2.28
N GLU A 90 -14.87 0.01 -3.13
CA GLU A 90 -14.23 -1.31 -3.03
C GLU A 90 -13.45 -1.49 -1.74
N ILE A 91 -12.68 -0.49 -1.30
CA ILE A 91 -11.99 -0.50 0.01
C ILE A 91 -13.00 -0.65 1.17
N THR A 92 -14.11 0.10 1.12
CA THR A 92 -15.14 0.05 2.16
C THR A 92 -15.87 -1.29 2.19
N ASN A 93 -16.21 -1.84 1.01
CA ASN A 93 -16.84 -3.15 0.87
C ASN A 93 -15.90 -4.27 1.34
N ALA A 94 -14.61 -4.18 1.01
CA ALA A 94 -13.58 -5.09 1.47
C ALA A 94 -13.48 -5.09 2.99
N ALA A 95 -13.55 -3.93 3.64
CA ALA A 95 -13.56 -3.86 5.10
C ALA A 95 -14.82 -4.54 5.66
N GLY A 96 -16.00 -4.25 5.12
CA GLY A 96 -17.26 -4.88 5.56
C GLY A 96 -17.54 -4.70 7.05
N GLY A 97 -17.09 -3.57 7.63
CA GLY A 97 -17.18 -3.28 9.07
C GLY A 97 -16.12 -3.94 9.96
N ARG A 98 -15.18 -4.70 9.39
CA ARG A 98 -14.04 -5.30 10.12
C ARG A 98 -12.95 -4.28 10.39
N THR A 99 -12.06 -4.60 11.33
CA THR A 99 -10.92 -3.73 11.65
C THR A 99 -9.79 -4.01 10.67
N LEU A 100 -9.26 -2.95 10.03
CA LEU A 100 -8.06 -3.06 9.21
C LEU A 100 -6.87 -3.45 10.10
N ARG A 101 -6.16 -4.51 9.72
CA ARG A 101 -4.93 -4.97 10.38
C ARG A 101 -3.68 -4.50 9.63
N SER A 102 -3.69 -4.59 8.30
CA SER A 102 -2.63 -4.06 7.44
C SER A 102 -3.16 -3.73 6.05
N ALA A 103 -2.53 -2.76 5.40
CA ALA A 103 -2.70 -2.48 3.98
C ALA A 103 -1.33 -2.28 3.32
N THR A 104 -1.12 -2.95 2.19
CA THR A 104 0.15 -2.92 1.45
C THR A 104 -0.12 -2.54 0.00
N LEU A 105 0.48 -1.44 -0.44
CA LEU A 105 0.50 -1.05 -1.85
C LEU A 105 1.61 -1.84 -2.55
N GLN A 106 1.29 -2.53 -3.63
CA GLN A 106 2.22 -3.39 -4.36
C GLN A 106 2.28 -2.97 -5.84
N LEU A 107 3.49 -2.73 -6.34
CA LEU A 107 3.75 -2.46 -7.75
C LEU A 107 4.80 -3.43 -8.29
N TYR A 108 4.56 -3.99 -9.47
CA TYR A 108 5.48 -4.95 -10.07
C TYR A 108 6.51 -4.25 -10.95
N ILE A 109 7.80 -4.53 -10.76
CA ILE A 109 8.87 -4.00 -11.62
C ILE A 109 8.81 -4.67 -12.99
N GLU A 110 8.43 -3.91 -14.02
CA GLU A 110 8.52 -4.31 -15.42
C GLU A 110 9.95 -4.16 -15.94
N THR A 111 10.59 -3.01 -15.67
CA THR A 111 11.96 -2.74 -16.09
C THR A 111 12.73 -1.98 -15.03
N ASN A 112 13.98 -2.39 -14.80
CA ASN A 112 14.94 -1.68 -13.96
C ASN A 112 16.04 -1.09 -14.85
N GLY A 113 16.27 0.23 -14.76
CA GLY A 113 17.27 0.93 -15.57
C GLY A 113 18.73 0.76 -15.10
N ASP A 114 18.97 -0.01 -14.03
CA ASP A 114 20.30 -0.36 -13.50
C ASP A 114 21.25 0.82 -13.23
N ASN A 115 20.69 2.00 -13.02
CA ASN A 115 21.39 3.25 -12.76
C ASN A 115 21.15 3.78 -11.33
N TRP A 116 20.92 2.87 -10.38
CA TRP A 116 20.62 3.16 -8.98
C TRP A 116 21.85 3.41 -8.09
N GLY A 117 23.05 3.34 -8.67
CA GLY A 117 24.31 3.49 -7.93
C GLY A 117 24.65 2.26 -7.08
N GLY A 118 25.82 2.27 -6.44
CA GLY A 118 26.36 1.07 -5.76
C GLY A 118 25.58 0.61 -4.51
N SER A 119 24.76 1.48 -3.92
CA SER A 119 23.96 1.19 -2.71
C SER A 119 22.45 1.20 -2.96
N GLY A 120 22.00 1.43 -4.18
CA GLY A 120 20.60 1.73 -4.47
C GLY A 120 20.16 3.12 -3.98
N ARG A 121 18.89 3.44 -4.23
CA ARG A 121 18.22 4.67 -3.75
C ARG A 121 16.77 4.37 -3.40
N THR A 122 16.23 5.17 -2.50
CA THR A 122 14.86 5.01 -2.01
C THR A 122 13.82 5.62 -2.95
N VAL A 123 12.68 4.92 -3.05
CA VAL A 123 11.45 5.36 -3.70
C VAL A 123 10.34 5.34 -2.65
N ASP A 124 9.64 6.47 -2.53
CA ASP A 124 8.68 6.75 -1.49
C ASP A 124 7.26 6.71 -2.05
N ALA A 125 6.34 6.19 -1.24
CA ALA A 125 4.92 6.43 -1.42
C ALA A 125 4.49 7.62 -0.56
N HIS A 126 3.81 8.59 -1.16
CA HIS A 126 3.19 9.71 -0.45
C HIS A 126 1.69 9.77 -0.74
N ARG A 127 0.87 10.00 0.28
CA ARG A 127 -0.57 10.19 0.10
C ARG A 127 -0.87 11.46 -0.69
N ILE A 128 -1.65 11.33 -1.77
CA ILE A 128 -2.09 12.45 -2.60
C ILE A 128 -3.17 13.25 -1.85
N THR A 129 -3.15 14.57 -1.98
CA THR A 129 -4.06 15.49 -1.28
C THR A 129 -5.01 16.25 -2.22
N THR A 130 -4.89 16.06 -3.53
CA THR A 130 -5.77 16.64 -4.54
C THR A 130 -6.30 15.55 -5.46
N SER A 131 -7.60 15.54 -5.75
CA SER A 131 -8.21 14.60 -6.69
C SER A 131 -7.61 14.76 -8.09
N TRP A 132 -7.50 13.66 -8.83
CA TRP A 132 -7.00 13.63 -10.20
C TRP A 132 -7.75 12.60 -11.02
N THR A 133 -7.64 12.67 -12.35
CA THR A 133 -8.19 11.69 -13.27
C THR A 133 -7.07 11.04 -14.07
N GLU A 134 -7.18 9.75 -14.34
CA GLU A 134 -6.15 8.99 -15.06
C GLU A 134 -5.82 9.56 -16.44
N LEU A 135 -6.83 9.96 -17.21
CA LEU A 135 -6.66 10.50 -18.56
C LEU A 135 -6.48 12.02 -18.60
N GLY A 136 -6.64 12.71 -17.47
CA GLY A 136 -6.46 14.16 -17.35
C GLY A 136 -5.20 14.56 -16.59
N ALA A 137 -4.63 13.69 -15.75
CA ALA A 137 -3.46 14.03 -14.96
C ALA A 137 -2.21 14.25 -15.85
N THR A 138 -1.57 15.39 -15.67
CA THR A 138 -0.31 15.79 -16.29
C THR A 138 0.60 16.37 -15.21
N TRP A 139 1.86 16.69 -15.54
CA TRP A 139 2.73 17.35 -14.56
C TRP A 139 2.11 18.68 -14.10
N ASN A 140 1.53 19.46 -15.01
CA ASN A 140 0.95 20.74 -14.63
C ASN A 140 -0.43 20.60 -13.98
N CYS A 141 -1.27 19.67 -14.43
CA CYS A 141 -2.68 19.60 -14.06
C CYS A 141 -3.08 18.27 -13.40
N PRO A 142 -3.89 18.29 -12.31
CA PRO A 142 -4.47 17.07 -11.76
C PRO A 142 -5.57 16.47 -12.66
N ASP A 143 -6.29 17.32 -13.38
CA ASP A 143 -7.37 16.94 -14.28
C ASP A 143 -7.41 17.97 -15.42
N ASP A 144 -6.64 17.70 -16.47
CA ASP A 144 -6.58 18.50 -17.68
C ASP A 144 -7.72 18.10 -18.63
N THR A 145 -8.51 19.09 -19.05
CA THR A 145 -9.66 18.84 -19.92
C THR A 145 -9.29 18.60 -21.39
N ASN A 146 -8.04 18.87 -21.79
CA ASN A 146 -7.55 18.65 -23.14
C ASN A 146 -6.03 18.38 -23.19
N THR A 147 -5.65 17.15 -22.83
CA THR A 147 -4.25 16.69 -22.80
C THR A 147 -3.55 16.61 -24.16
N SER A 148 -4.25 16.95 -25.27
CA SER A 148 -3.73 16.85 -26.64
C SER A 148 -3.21 18.15 -27.23
N ASN A 149 -3.44 19.30 -26.58
CA ASN A 149 -3.10 20.62 -27.13
C ASN A 149 -1.77 21.19 -26.62
N GLY A 150 -1.06 20.45 -25.75
CA GLY A 150 0.21 20.87 -25.17
C GLY A 150 0.12 22.06 -24.21
N SER A 151 -1.08 22.38 -23.72
CA SER A 151 -1.35 23.44 -22.75
C SER A 151 -1.92 22.83 -21.46
N ALA A 152 -1.92 23.61 -20.39
CA ALA A 152 -2.49 23.19 -19.11
C ALA A 152 -3.92 23.73 -19.01
N ASP A 153 -4.93 22.87 -19.17
CA ASP A 153 -6.35 23.23 -19.15
C ASP A 153 -7.06 22.77 -17.87
N CYS A 154 -6.56 23.28 -16.74
CA CYS A 154 -7.14 23.07 -15.42
C CYS A 154 -7.19 24.38 -14.60
N PRO A 155 -8.17 24.54 -13.67
CA PRO A 155 -8.29 25.75 -12.86
C PRO A 155 -7.13 26.00 -11.90
N THR A 156 -6.48 24.94 -11.43
CA THR A 156 -5.36 25.01 -10.49
C THR A 156 -4.33 23.97 -10.86
N GLN A 157 -3.13 24.44 -11.18
CA GLN A 157 -1.99 23.59 -11.47
C GLN A 157 -1.34 23.10 -10.17
N TRP A 158 -0.78 21.88 -10.19
CA TRP A 158 -0.18 21.23 -9.03
C TRP A 158 1.34 20.94 -9.15
N ASN A 159 1.95 21.23 -10.30
CA ASN A 159 3.40 21.12 -10.55
C ASN A 159 4.02 19.78 -10.09
N GLY A 160 3.49 18.68 -10.62
CA GLY A 160 3.96 17.31 -10.41
C GLY A 160 3.25 16.58 -9.28
N GLY A 161 2.07 17.02 -8.86
CA GLY A 161 1.30 16.39 -7.79
C GLY A 161 1.25 17.19 -6.51
N SER A 162 0.07 17.23 -5.88
CA SER A 162 -0.13 17.70 -4.50
C SER A 162 -0.23 16.49 -3.57
N PHE A 163 0.67 16.39 -2.59
CA PHE A 163 0.78 15.24 -1.69
C PHE A 163 1.30 15.63 -0.31
N ASP A 164 1.17 14.73 0.67
CA ASP A 164 1.75 14.91 2.00
C ASP A 164 3.29 14.88 1.92
N ALA A 165 3.94 15.89 2.48
CA ALA A 165 5.41 15.98 2.44
C ALA A 165 6.08 14.83 3.20
N THR A 166 5.39 14.24 4.17
CA THR A 166 5.87 13.05 4.88
C THR A 166 5.58 11.83 4.01
N ALA A 167 6.60 11.01 3.73
CA ALA A 167 6.40 9.73 3.06
C ALA A 167 5.57 8.81 3.98
N THR A 168 4.60 8.11 3.40
CA THR A 168 3.86 7.06 4.09
C THR A 168 4.81 5.89 4.39
N ASP A 169 5.58 5.48 3.38
CA ASP A 169 6.63 4.46 3.49
C ASP A 169 7.66 4.64 2.36
N SER A 170 8.82 3.99 2.50
CA SER A 170 9.95 4.06 1.59
C SER A 170 10.52 2.67 1.28
N PHE A 171 10.81 2.41 0.01
CA PHE A 171 11.41 1.16 -0.44
C PHE A 171 12.78 1.41 -1.10
N LEU A 172 13.78 0.58 -0.81
CA LEU A 172 15.11 0.68 -1.41
C LEU A 172 15.19 -0.07 -2.74
N ILE A 173 15.36 0.66 -3.85
CA ILE A 173 15.59 0.04 -5.17
C ILE A 173 17.08 -0.03 -5.47
N THR A 174 17.54 -1.22 -5.85
CA THR A 174 18.91 -1.50 -6.29
C THR A 174 18.94 -1.93 -7.76
N ASN A 175 20.13 -1.94 -8.35
CA ASN A 175 20.34 -2.56 -9.66
C ASN A 175 19.96 -4.05 -9.63
N GLY A 176 19.42 -4.55 -10.74
CA GLY A 176 18.99 -5.93 -10.92
C GLY A 176 17.75 -6.34 -10.12
N LEU A 177 17.11 -5.41 -9.38
CA LEU A 177 15.90 -5.72 -8.64
C LEU A 177 14.73 -5.96 -9.59
N THR A 178 13.98 -7.04 -9.34
CA THR A 178 12.81 -7.48 -10.12
C THR A 178 11.70 -7.94 -9.18
N GLY A 179 10.46 -8.00 -9.66
CA GLY A 179 9.31 -8.51 -8.90
C GLY A 179 8.51 -7.41 -8.20
N TRP A 180 7.70 -7.80 -7.23
CA TRP A 180 6.86 -6.90 -6.46
C TRP A 180 7.68 -6.02 -5.51
N VAL A 181 7.34 -4.73 -5.51
CA VAL A 181 7.79 -3.73 -4.54
C VAL A 181 6.59 -3.34 -3.69
N GLU A 182 6.82 -3.18 -2.39
CA GLU A 182 5.76 -3.05 -1.40
C GLU A 182 5.98 -1.82 -0.51
N TRP A 183 4.91 -1.09 -0.25
CA TRP A 183 4.87 0.00 0.74
C TRP A 183 3.75 -0.24 1.75
N ASP A 184 4.04 -0.09 3.04
CA ASP A 184 3.03 -0.12 4.10
C ASP A 184 2.20 1.17 4.07
N VAL A 185 0.94 1.05 3.67
CA VAL A 185 -0.02 2.16 3.59
C VAL A 185 -1.17 2.00 4.60
N THR A 186 -0.97 1.19 5.64
CA THR A 186 -1.99 0.86 6.65
C THR A 186 -2.59 2.10 7.29
N ALA A 187 -1.76 3.09 7.65
CA ALA A 187 -2.21 4.31 8.29
C ALA A 187 -3.11 5.16 7.36
N ASP A 188 -2.78 5.23 6.08
CA ASP A 188 -3.55 5.97 5.08
C ASP A 188 -4.90 5.30 4.82
N VAL A 189 -4.91 3.98 4.60
CA VAL A 189 -6.16 3.23 4.37
C VAL A 189 -7.07 3.26 5.60
N ALA A 190 -6.50 3.20 6.81
CA ALA A 190 -7.28 3.41 8.04
C ALA A 190 -7.90 4.81 8.09
N ALA A 191 -7.19 5.85 7.67
CA ALA A 191 -7.71 7.21 7.59
C ALA A 191 -8.81 7.37 6.52
N PHE A 192 -8.69 6.67 5.38
CA PHE A 192 -9.73 6.62 4.35
C PHE A 192 -11.01 5.96 4.86
N LEU A 193 -10.89 4.78 5.50
CA LEU A 193 -12.03 4.06 6.09
C LEU A 193 -12.70 4.87 7.20
N ALA A 194 -11.93 5.61 7.99
CA ALA A 194 -12.44 6.49 9.05
C ALA A 194 -12.95 7.84 8.51
N SER A 195 -12.86 8.10 7.20
CA SER A 195 -13.20 9.38 6.57
C SER A 195 -12.48 10.59 7.19
N THR A 196 -11.30 10.40 7.78
CA THR A 196 -10.46 11.49 8.31
C THR A 196 -9.48 12.02 7.25
N ALA A 197 -9.30 11.28 6.16
CA ALA A 197 -8.63 11.71 4.95
C ALA A 197 -9.44 11.28 3.72
N ALA A 198 -9.46 12.12 2.67
CA ALA A 198 -9.99 11.70 1.37
C ALA A 198 -9.00 10.76 0.68
N ASN A 199 -9.51 9.73 0.00
CA ASN A 199 -8.72 8.83 -0.81
C ASN A 199 -8.52 9.41 -2.22
N TYR A 200 -7.31 9.90 -2.49
CA TYR A 200 -6.84 10.27 -3.82
C TYR A 200 -5.67 9.39 -4.28
N GLY A 201 -5.44 8.26 -3.60
CA GLY A 201 -4.34 7.37 -3.88
C GLY A 201 -2.97 7.90 -3.43
N TRP A 202 -1.93 7.38 -4.08
CA TRP A 202 -0.53 7.63 -3.75
C TRP A 202 0.26 8.09 -4.96
N ILE A 203 1.23 8.97 -4.69
CA ILE A 203 2.29 9.32 -5.63
C ILE A 203 3.56 8.58 -5.23
N ILE A 204 4.13 7.87 -6.20
CA ILE A 204 5.37 7.11 -6.06
C ILE A 204 6.48 7.91 -6.72
N LYS A 205 7.48 8.29 -5.93
CA LYS A 205 8.58 9.13 -6.39
C LYS A 205 9.85 8.83 -5.63
N LYS A 206 10.99 9.13 -6.23
CA LYS A 206 12.28 8.98 -5.54
C LYS A 206 12.34 9.95 -4.36
N THR A 207 12.98 9.54 -3.27
CA THR A 207 13.26 10.47 -2.16
C THR A 207 14.14 11.63 -2.63
N SER A 208 15.18 11.30 -3.40
CA SER A 208 16.03 12.27 -4.09
C SER A 208 15.80 12.20 -5.59
N GLU A 209 14.89 13.05 -6.08
CA GLU A 209 14.48 13.06 -7.49
C GLU A 209 15.60 13.54 -8.44
N GLY A 210 16.59 14.29 -7.93
CA GLY A 210 17.74 14.74 -8.71
C GLY A 210 18.85 13.69 -8.90
N ALA A 211 18.81 12.57 -8.18
CA ALA A 211 19.82 11.51 -8.31
C ALA A 211 19.45 10.52 -9.43
N ALA A 212 20.41 9.91 -10.13
CA ALA A 212 20.13 8.92 -11.19
C ALA A 212 19.31 7.70 -10.71
N GLY A 213 18.66 6.97 -11.62
CA GLY A 213 17.78 5.84 -11.27
C GLY A 213 16.49 5.92 -12.08
N GLN A 214 16.13 4.81 -12.72
CA GLN A 214 14.87 4.57 -13.44
C GLN A 214 14.31 3.20 -13.03
N VAL A 215 13.03 3.17 -12.72
CA VAL A 215 12.24 1.94 -12.64
C VAL A 215 10.91 2.22 -13.34
N ASP A 216 10.47 1.24 -14.10
CA ASP A 216 9.17 1.22 -14.72
C ASP A 216 8.40 0.06 -14.07
N PHE A 217 7.29 0.38 -13.43
CA PHE A 217 6.34 -0.60 -12.89
C PHE A 217 5.27 -0.90 -13.93
N THR A 218 4.63 -2.06 -13.88
CA THR A 218 3.49 -2.33 -14.75
C THR A 218 2.29 -1.45 -14.36
N SER A 219 1.63 -0.83 -15.34
CA SER A 219 0.35 -0.11 -15.16
C SER A 219 -0.83 -1.06 -15.32
N ARG A 220 -2.06 -0.61 -15.04
CA ARG A 220 -3.26 -1.41 -15.33
C ARG A 220 -3.49 -1.65 -16.83
N GLU A 221 -2.93 -0.83 -17.72
CA GLU A 221 -2.93 -1.05 -19.17
C GLU A 221 -1.90 -2.11 -19.59
N GLY A 222 -1.08 -2.59 -18.65
CA GLY A 222 -0.21 -3.74 -18.82
C GLY A 222 -0.97 -5.05 -19.08
N ALA A 223 -0.22 -6.09 -19.47
CA ALA A 223 -0.81 -7.38 -19.78
C ALA A 223 -1.05 -8.27 -18.52
N ALA A 224 -0.34 -8.00 -17.42
CA ALA A 224 -0.41 -8.71 -16.15
C ALA A 224 0.37 -7.94 -15.07
N ASN A 225 0.17 -8.31 -13.80
CA ASN A 225 0.81 -7.68 -12.63
C ASN A 225 0.42 -6.22 -12.42
N ASP A 226 -0.86 -5.94 -12.64
CA ASP A 226 -1.51 -4.66 -12.40
C ASP A 226 -1.21 -4.16 -10.96
N PRO A 227 -1.21 -2.85 -10.71
CA PRO A 227 -1.06 -2.32 -9.37
C PRO A 227 -2.09 -2.89 -8.37
N GLU A 228 -1.61 -3.35 -7.21
CA GLU A 228 -2.40 -4.07 -6.21
C GLU A 228 -2.41 -3.34 -4.85
N LEU A 229 -3.54 -3.41 -4.16
CA LEU A 229 -3.69 -3.05 -2.76
C LEU A 229 -4.11 -4.29 -1.97
N TYR A 230 -3.17 -4.86 -1.25
CA TYR A 230 -3.38 -6.05 -0.42
C TYR A 230 -3.83 -5.64 0.99
N LEU A 231 -5.01 -6.08 1.40
CA LEU A 231 -5.66 -5.71 2.65
C LEU A 231 -5.82 -6.94 3.54
N VAL A 232 -5.51 -6.79 4.83
CA VAL A 232 -5.77 -7.81 5.86
C VAL A 232 -6.65 -7.21 6.94
N PHE A 233 -7.71 -7.93 7.31
CA PHE A 233 -8.70 -7.54 8.31
C PHE A 233 -8.77 -8.53 9.47
N GLN A 234 -9.25 -8.07 10.62
CA GLN A 234 -9.57 -8.86 11.81
C GLN A 234 -10.97 -8.55 12.34
#